data_AF-A0A966WIC2-F1
#
_entry.id   AF-A0A966WIC2-F1
#
_cell.length_a   1.000
_cell.length_b   1.000
_cell.length_c   1.000
_cell.angle_alpha   90.00
_cell.angle_beta   90.00
_cell.angle_gamma   90.00
#
_symmetry.space_group_name_H-M   'P 1'
#
loop_
_entity.id
_entity.type
_entity.pdbx_description
1 polymer ?
#
loop_
_entity_poly.entity_id
_entity_poly.type
_entity_poly.pdbx_seq_one_letter_code
_entity_poly.pdbx_strand_id
1 'polypeptide(L)'
;KPKIADYAFTTLTPNLGMVEYRDGRSFCVADLPGIIEGASEGKGLGHRFLRHIERNAALLFLIPADSADHKKEFDILVRELEQYNPELLHKQFVIAISKSDMLDQELKTAIARELPEGVPHVFISSVTQQGLVELKDLLWKIVNEPVTP
;
A
#
# COMPACT_ATOMS: atom_id res chain seq x y z
N LYS A 1 -1.89 11.35 18.01
CA LYS A 1 -1.79 10.06 18.75
C LYS A 1 -2.86 9.12 18.19
N PRO A 2 -2.51 8.06 17.45
CA PRO A 2 -3.52 7.16 16.89
C PRO A 2 -4.29 6.49 18.04
N LYS A 3 -5.63 6.53 17.96
CA LYS A 3 -6.51 5.81 18.90
C LYS A 3 -6.73 4.41 18.34
N ILE A 4 -6.27 3.41 19.08
CA ILE A 4 -6.56 2.01 18.83
C ILE A 4 -8.06 1.82 19.08
N ALA A 5 -8.81 1.40 18.06
CA ALA A 5 -10.19 1.00 18.26
C ALA A 5 -10.19 -0.42 18.84
N ASP A 6 -10.83 -0.58 20.01
CA ASP A 6 -10.90 -1.85 20.75
C ASP A 6 -11.73 -2.89 20.00
N TYR A 7 -11.07 -3.69 19.17
CA TYR A 7 -11.67 -4.85 18.53
C TYR A 7 -10.88 -6.09 18.96
N ALA A 8 -11.59 -7.08 19.52
CA ALA A 8 -10.99 -8.30 20.04
C ALA A 8 -10.49 -9.19 18.89
N PHE A 9 -9.19 -9.14 18.60
CA PHE A 9 -8.54 -9.94 17.57
C PHE A 9 -7.66 -11.02 18.21
N THR A 10 -7.85 -12.28 17.80
CA THR A 10 -6.89 -13.34 18.11
C THR A 10 -5.85 -13.43 17.00
N THR A 11 -4.60 -13.23 17.45
CA THR A 11 -3.29 -13.44 16.80
C THR A 11 -2.93 -12.54 15.61
N LEU A 12 -1.90 -11.70 15.86
CA LEU A 12 -1.30 -10.63 15.04
C LEU A 12 -2.22 -9.42 14.79
N THR A 13 -2.23 -8.50 15.74
CA THR A 13 -2.89 -7.19 15.63
C THR A 13 -2.20 -6.37 14.53
N PRO A 14 -2.91 -5.99 13.46
CA PRO A 14 -2.33 -5.17 12.40
C PRO A 14 -2.13 -3.73 12.90
N ASN A 15 -1.07 -3.10 12.42
CA ASN A 15 -0.80 -1.70 12.74
C ASN A 15 -1.75 -0.80 11.95
N LEU A 16 -2.80 -0.33 12.63
CA LEU A 16 -3.78 0.59 12.07
C LEU A 16 -3.36 2.04 12.35
N GLY A 17 -3.24 2.82 11.28
CA GLY A 17 -2.99 4.26 11.31
C GLY A 17 -4.20 5.03 10.79
N MET A 18 -4.54 6.13 11.47
CA MET A 18 -5.45 7.13 10.90
C MET A 18 -4.62 8.20 10.22
N VAL A 19 -4.88 8.42 8.93
CA VAL A 19 -4.23 9.47 8.14
C VAL A 19 -5.20 10.63 8.02
N GLU A 20 -4.80 11.77 8.58
CA GLU A 20 -5.54 13.03 8.41
C GLU A 20 -5.42 13.52 6.97
N TYR A 21 -6.57 13.94 6.45
CA TYR A 21 -6.77 14.56 5.16
C TYR A 21 -7.42 15.95 5.35
N ARG A 22 -7.57 16.72 4.26
CA ARG A 22 -8.10 18.09 4.28
C ARG A 22 -9.51 18.16 4.87
N ASP A 23 -9.87 19.32 5.43
CA ASP A 23 -11.22 19.64 5.92
C ASP A 23 -11.76 18.68 6.98
N GLY A 24 -10.88 18.18 7.86
CA GLY A 24 -11.23 17.26 8.94
C GLY A 24 -11.56 15.84 8.46
N ARG A 25 -11.31 15.53 7.18
CA ARG A 25 -11.48 14.19 6.64
C ARG A 25 -10.30 13.31 7.05
N SER A 26 -10.51 12.01 7.12
CA SER A 26 -9.45 11.05 7.41
C SER A 26 -9.77 9.69 6.80
N PHE A 27 -8.73 8.90 6.56
CA PHE A 27 -8.85 7.52 6.12
C PHE A 27 -7.94 6.61 6.95
N CYS A 28 -8.29 5.33 7.01
CA CYS A 28 -7.51 4.33 7.73
C CYS A 28 -6.52 3.68 6.78
N VAL A 29 -5.28 3.49 7.26
CA VAL A 29 -4.26 2.67 6.63
C VAL A 29 -3.96 1.53 7.58
N ALA A 30 -3.91 0.31 7.04
CA ALA A 30 -3.45 -0.85 7.79
C ALA A 30 -2.18 -1.36 7.10
N ASP A 31 -1.16 -1.65 7.90
CA ASP A 31 -0.08 -2.50 7.42
C ASP A 31 -0.58 -3.95 7.36
N LEU A 32 -0.17 -4.69 6.33
CA LEU A 32 -0.53 -6.10 6.14
C LEU A 32 0.65 -6.96 6.61
N PRO A 33 0.70 -7.35 7.91
CA PRO A 33 1.77 -8.20 8.40
C PRO A 33 1.65 -9.60 7.78
N GLY A 34 2.70 -10.06 7.11
CA GLY A 34 2.82 -11.45 6.66
C GLY A 34 2.63 -11.72 5.16
N ILE A 35 2.90 -10.75 4.28
CA ILE A 35 3.07 -11.00 2.84
C ILE A 35 4.50 -11.52 2.54
N ILE A 36 5.46 -11.25 3.42
CA ILE A 36 6.88 -11.63 3.28
C ILE A 36 7.11 -13.05 3.84
N GLU A 37 7.96 -13.84 3.18
CA GLU A 37 8.36 -15.22 3.54
C GLU A 37 8.36 -15.51 5.05
N GLY A 38 7.54 -16.47 5.50
CA GLY A 38 7.49 -16.96 6.88
C GLY A 38 6.13 -16.83 7.59
N ALA A 39 5.13 -16.20 6.99
CA ALA A 39 3.77 -16.15 7.55
C ALA A 39 2.96 -17.47 7.37
N SER A 40 3.49 -18.41 6.60
CA SER A 40 2.88 -19.70 6.28
C SER A 40 2.86 -20.71 7.46
N GLU A 41 3.57 -20.45 8.56
CA GLU A 41 3.65 -21.38 9.71
C GLU A 41 2.55 -21.17 10.80
N GLY A 42 1.43 -20.54 10.45
CA GLY A 42 0.16 -20.89 11.11
C GLY A 42 -0.31 -20.00 12.26
N LYS A 43 -0.35 -18.67 12.08
CA LYS A 43 -1.26 -17.78 12.83
C LYS A 43 -1.82 -16.71 11.90
N GLY A 44 -2.77 -17.12 11.06
CA GLY A 44 -3.41 -16.24 10.09
C GLY A 44 -4.05 -15.02 10.75
N LEU A 45 -3.86 -13.85 10.13
CA LEU A 45 -4.75 -12.71 10.24
C LEU A 45 -6.17 -13.25 10.05
N GLY A 46 -6.91 -13.42 11.15
CA GLY A 46 -8.12 -14.24 11.16
C GLY A 46 -9.05 -13.92 9.99
N HIS A 47 -9.69 -14.94 9.40
CA HIS A 47 -10.59 -14.86 8.25
C HIS A 47 -11.67 -13.74 8.34
N ARG A 48 -11.94 -13.23 9.55
CA ARG A 48 -12.80 -12.08 9.81
C ARG A 48 -12.14 -10.71 9.58
N PHE A 49 -10.83 -10.54 9.81
CA PHE A 49 -10.11 -9.28 9.60
C PHE A 49 -10.11 -8.91 8.10
N LEU A 50 -9.76 -9.87 7.25
CA LEU A 50 -9.78 -9.71 5.79
C LEU A 50 -11.17 -9.31 5.27
N ARG A 51 -12.23 -9.96 5.79
CA ARG A 51 -13.62 -9.66 5.45
C ARG A 51 -14.07 -8.21 5.72
N HIS A 52 -13.37 -7.48 6.59
CA HIS A 52 -13.68 -6.06 6.87
C HIS A 52 -12.86 -5.08 6.02
N ILE A 53 -11.63 -5.45 5.63
CA ILE A 53 -10.82 -4.68 4.67
C ILE A 53 -11.42 -4.79 3.25
N GLU A 54 -12.08 -5.90 2.95
CA GLU A 54 -12.59 -6.24 1.61
C GLU A 54 -13.58 -5.24 0.99
N ARG A 55 -14.23 -4.35 1.74
CA ARG A 55 -15.31 -3.52 1.17
C ARG A 55 -14.85 -2.30 0.36
N ASN A 56 -13.81 -1.57 0.77
CA ASN A 56 -13.35 -0.33 0.09
C ASN A 56 -11.83 -0.10 0.28
N ALA A 57 -11.04 -1.17 0.27
CA ALA A 57 -9.58 -1.04 0.40
C ALA A 57 -8.91 -0.86 -0.96
N ALA A 58 -8.00 0.11 -1.02
CA ALA A 58 -6.95 0.21 -2.03
C ALA A 58 -5.66 -0.42 -1.47
N LEU A 59 -4.82 -0.97 -2.33
CA LEU A 59 -3.51 -1.49 -1.94
C LEU A 59 -2.40 -0.53 -2.37
N LEU A 60 -1.49 -0.27 -1.45
CA LEU A 60 -0.29 0.53 -1.69
C LEU A 60 0.93 -0.38 -1.67
N PHE A 61 1.55 -0.57 -2.83
CA PHE A 61 2.85 -1.21 -2.97
C PHE A 61 3.94 -0.18 -2.71
N LEU A 62 4.77 -0.43 -1.70
CA LEU A 62 5.90 0.44 -1.37
C LEU A 62 7.19 -0.21 -1.88
N ILE A 63 7.79 0.38 -2.91
CA ILE A 63 9.03 -0.12 -3.53
C ILE A 63 10.12 0.92 -3.26
N PRO A 64 11.32 0.54 -2.81
CA PRO A 64 12.36 1.52 -2.53
C PRO A 64 13.10 1.94 -3.82
N ALA A 65 13.49 3.22 -3.90
CA ALA A 65 14.18 3.79 -5.06
C ALA A 65 15.51 3.10 -5.36
N ASP A 66 16.18 2.58 -4.33
CA ASP A 66 17.44 1.82 -4.41
C ASP A 66 17.24 0.33 -4.72
N SER A 67 16.03 -0.11 -5.08
CA SER A 67 15.80 -1.45 -5.64
C SER A 67 16.60 -1.62 -6.94
N ALA A 68 17.12 -2.83 -7.14
CA ALA A 68 17.89 -3.18 -8.34
C ALA A 68 17.00 -3.33 -9.59
N ASP A 69 15.73 -3.69 -9.40
CA ASP A 69 14.74 -3.89 -10.47
C ASP A 69 13.34 -3.64 -9.89
N HIS A 70 12.79 -2.45 -10.13
CA HIS A 70 11.50 -2.02 -9.55
C HIS A 70 10.34 -2.85 -10.10
N LYS A 71 10.43 -3.29 -11.36
CA LYS A 71 9.41 -4.13 -11.97
C LYS A 71 9.39 -5.52 -11.34
N LYS A 72 10.56 -6.13 -11.18
CA LYS A 72 10.67 -7.44 -10.55
C LYS A 72 10.22 -7.41 -9.09
N GLU A 73 10.55 -6.36 -8.35
CA GLU A 73 10.08 -6.19 -6.97
C GLU A 73 8.54 -6.11 -6.92
N PHE A 74 7.93 -5.33 -7.82
CA PHE A 74 6.48 -5.28 -7.96
C PHE A 74 5.89 -6.66 -8.27
N ASP A 75 6.46 -7.39 -9.23
CA ASP A 75 5.98 -8.72 -9.62
C ASP A 75 6.09 -9.74 -8.47
N ILE A 76 7.11 -9.64 -7.63
CA ILE A 76 7.25 -10.47 -6.42
C ILE A 76 6.11 -10.16 -5.45
N LEU A 77 5.89 -8.88 -5.12
CA LEU A 77 4.84 -8.46 -4.19
C LEU A 77 3.44 -8.86 -4.69
N VAL A 78 3.19 -8.79 -6.00
CA VAL A 78 1.93 -9.25 -6.61
C VAL A 78 1.76 -10.76 -6.45
N ARG A 79 2.82 -11.56 -6.65
CA ARG A 79 2.76 -13.02 -6.48
C ARG A 79 2.54 -13.41 -5.02
N GLU A 80 3.17 -12.71 -4.08
CA GLU A 80 2.94 -12.95 -2.65
C GLU A 80 1.50 -12.61 -2.26
N LEU A 81 0.97 -11.50 -2.78
CA LEU A 81 -0.43 -11.10 -2.60
C LEU A 81 -1.39 -12.15 -3.18
N GLU A 82 -1.10 -12.68 -4.37
CA GLU A 82 -1.88 -13.75 -5.01
C GLU A 82 -1.89 -15.03 -4.17
N GLN A 83 -0.73 -15.46 -3.67
CA GLN A 83 -0.62 -16.64 -2.80
C GLN A 83 -1.37 -16.47 -1.48
N TYR A 84 -1.41 -15.24 -0.96
CA TYR A 84 -2.10 -14.92 0.27
C TYR A 84 -3.63 -14.89 0.09
N ASN A 85 -4.12 -14.08 -0.85
CA ASN A 85 -5.54 -13.98 -1.17
C ASN A 85 -5.74 -13.45 -2.59
N PRO A 86 -6.08 -14.31 -3.56
CA PRO A 86 -6.32 -13.93 -4.96
C PRO A 86 -7.40 -12.84 -5.13
N GLU A 87 -8.39 -12.76 -4.22
CA GLU A 87 -9.45 -11.75 -4.28
C GLU A 87 -8.90 -10.32 -4.12
N LEU A 88 -7.73 -10.15 -3.50
CA LEU A 88 -7.06 -8.85 -3.38
C LEU A 88 -6.51 -8.35 -4.72
N LEU A 89 -6.33 -9.24 -5.72
CA LEU A 89 -5.90 -8.84 -7.05
C LEU A 89 -6.95 -8.03 -7.83
N HIS A 90 -8.20 -8.10 -7.41
CA HIS A 90 -9.30 -7.30 -7.99
C HIS A 90 -9.38 -5.89 -7.41
N LYS A 91 -8.52 -5.54 -6.44
CA LYS A 91 -8.49 -4.20 -5.84
C LYS A 91 -7.67 -3.23 -6.67
N GLN A 92 -7.96 -1.95 -6.47
CA GLN A 92 -7.14 -0.89 -7.06
C GLN A 92 -5.76 -0.84 -6.39
N PHE A 93 -4.73 -0.73 -7.20
CA PHE A 93 -3.33 -0.68 -6.78
C PHE A 93 -2.76 0.73 -6.94
N VAL A 94 -1.86 1.08 -6.05
CA VAL A 94 -1.01 2.28 -6.12
C VAL A 94 0.42 1.83 -5.86
N ILE A 95 1.38 2.39 -6.59
CA ILE A 95 2.80 2.17 -6.33
C ILE A 95 3.41 3.45 -5.74
N ALA A 96 4.06 3.35 -4.59
CA ALA A 96 4.89 4.41 -4.05
C ALA A 96 6.36 4.02 -4.13
N ILE A 97 7.15 4.81 -4.85
CA ILE A 97 8.61 4.70 -4.86
C ILE A 97 9.17 5.49 -3.68
N SER A 98 9.62 4.80 -2.64
CA SER A 98 10.18 5.41 -1.42
C SER A 98 11.66 5.79 -1.57
N LYS A 99 12.22 6.57 -0.65
CA LYS A 99 13.62 7.09 -0.71
C LYS A 99 13.92 7.92 -1.97
N SER A 100 12.90 8.57 -2.53
CA SER A 100 13.04 9.34 -3.78
C SER A 100 13.84 10.64 -3.65
N ASP A 101 14.31 10.98 -2.46
CA ASP A 101 15.25 12.08 -2.21
C ASP A 101 16.62 11.85 -2.85
N MET A 102 16.95 10.59 -3.17
CA MET A 102 18.19 10.21 -3.86
C MET A 102 18.07 10.26 -5.39
N LEU A 103 16.89 10.55 -5.94
CA LEU A 103 16.60 10.46 -7.37
C LEU A 103 16.53 11.83 -8.04
N ASP A 104 17.25 11.99 -9.15
CA ASP A 104 17.03 13.08 -10.10
C ASP A 104 15.84 12.79 -11.04
N GLN A 105 15.54 13.71 -11.95
CA GLN A 105 14.40 13.57 -12.86
C GLN A 105 14.61 12.51 -13.95
N GLU A 106 15.85 12.27 -14.36
CA GLU A 106 16.16 11.25 -15.36
C GLU A 106 15.94 9.86 -14.78
N LEU A 107 16.39 9.62 -13.55
CA LEU A 107 16.17 8.37 -12.81
C LEU A 107 14.69 8.16 -12.51
N LYS A 108 13.95 9.19 -12.07
CA LYS A 108 12.49 9.07 -11.88
C LYS A 108 11.79 8.67 -13.17
N THR A 109 12.20 9.25 -14.30
CA THR A 109 11.63 8.92 -15.61
C THR A 109 11.99 7.50 -16.03
N ALA A 110 13.21 7.03 -15.75
CA ALA A 110 13.63 5.66 -16.03
C ALA A 110 12.80 4.65 -15.22
N ILE A 111 12.71 4.84 -13.90
CA ILE A 111 11.92 3.97 -13.01
C ILE A 111 10.45 3.96 -13.43
N ALA A 112 9.86 5.12 -13.73
CA ALA A 112 8.46 5.21 -14.15
C ALA A 112 8.15 4.42 -15.43
N ARG A 113 9.14 4.20 -16.31
CA ARG A 113 8.99 3.38 -17.54
C ARG A 113 9.07 1.88 -17.27
N GLU A 114 9.64 1.46 -16.15
CA GLU A 114 9.74 0.06 -15.75
C GLU A 114 8.46 -0.43 -15.05
N LEU A 115 7.76 0.50 -14.38
CA LEU A 115 6.52 0.21 -13.66
C LEU A 115 5.40 -0.24 -14.61
N PRO A 116 4.47 -1.08 -14.11
CA PRO A 116 3.34 -1.57 -14.91
C PRO A 116 2.46 -0.43 -15.45
N GLU A 117 2.08 -0.54 -16.72
CA GLU A 117 1.16 0.41 -17.35
C GLU A 117 -0.21 0.39 -16.66
N GLY A 118 -0.83 1.57 -16.55
CA GLY A 118 -2.18 1.71 -15.99
C GLY A 118 -2.25 1.70 -14.45
N VAL A 119 -1.15 1.41 -13.74
CA VAL A 119 -1.11 1.50 -12.28
C VAL A 119 -0.60 2.90 -11.87
N PRO A 120 -1.38 3.67 -11.10
CA PRO A 120 -0.95 4.99 -10.64
C PRO A 120 0.26 4.84 -9.69
N HIS A 121 1.26 5.69 -9.89
CA HIS A 121 2.46 5.69 -9.07
C HIS A 121 2.87 7.09 -8.61
N VAL A 122 3.59 7.16 -7.49
CA VAL A 122 4.10 8.40 -6.90
C VAL A 122 5.49 8.20 -6.31
N PHE A 123 6.35 9.20 -6.44
CA PHE A 123 7.68 9.22 -5.83
C PHE A 123 7.62 9.96 -4.49
N ILE A 124 7.99 9.28 -3.41
CA ILE A 124 7.94 9.82 -2.06
C ILE A 124 9.29 9.73 -1.35
N SER A 125 9.50 10.62 -0.39
CA SER A 125 10.52 10.46 0.64
C SER A 125 9.92 10.81 2.00
N SER A 126 9.93 9.84 2.90
CA SER A 126 9.49 10.04 4.29
C SER A 126 10.44 10.95 5.06
N VAL A 127 11.72 11.02 4.67
CA VAL A 127 12.75 11.84 5.33
C VAL A 127 12.56 13.31 4.99
N THR A 128 12.41 13.64 3.70
CA THR A 128 12.24 15.02 3.25
C THR A 128 10.77 15.45 3.18
N GLN A 129 9.84 14.53 3.47
CA GLN A 129 8.39 14.68 3.32
C GLN A 129 7.92 14.97 1.88
N GLN A 130 8.80 14.79 0.89
CA GLN A 130 8.47 14.95 -0.52
C GLN A 130 7.43 13.91 -0.97
N GLY A 131 6.45 14.33 -1.78
CA GLY A 131 5.49 13.42 -2.41
C GLY A 131 4.39 12.91 -1.47
N LEU A 132 4.44 13.21 -0.17
CA LEU A 132 3.48 12.70 0.81
C LEU A 132 2.10 13.35 0.66
N VAL A 133 2.03 14.60 0.20
CA VAL A 133 0.75 15.27 -0.06
C VAL A 133 0.08 14.63 -1.28
N GLU A 134 0.84 14.44 -2.34
CA GLU A 134 0.41 13.80 -3.58
C GLU A 134 -0.03 12.36 -3.33
N LEU A 135 0.71 11.61 -2.51
CA LEU A 135 0.31 10.26 -2.09
C LEU A 135 -1.02 10.28 -1.33
N LYS A 136 -1.20 11.20 -0.38
CA LYS A 136 -2.47 11.33 0.37
C LYS A 136 -3.64 11.67 -0.55
N ASP A 137 -3.44 12.61 -1.46
CA ASP A 137 -4.46 13.02 -2.44
C ASP A 137 -4.85 11.83 -3.35
N LEU A 138 -3.86 11.06 -3.81
CA LEU A 138 -4.06 9.87 -4.64
C LEU A 138 -4.81 8.76 -3.88
N LEU A 139 -4.36 8.42 -2.67
CA LEU A 139 -5.02 7.41 -1.83
C LEU A 139 -6.43 7.83 -1.46
N TRP A 140 -6.64 9.10 -1.11
CA TRP A 140 -7.97 9.64 -0.82
C TRP A 140 -8.91 9.48 -2.00
N LYS A 141 -8.44 9.82 -3.21
CA LYS A 141 -9.20 9.68 -4.45
C LYS A 141 -9.61 8.22 -4.65
N ILE A 142 -8.67 7.29 -4.60
CA ILE A 142 -8.90 5.86 -4.90
C ILE A 142 -9.82 5.21 -3.86
N VAL A 143 -9.65 5.50 -2.57
CA VAL A 143 -10.48 4.92 -1.50
C VAL A 143 -11.93 5.44 -1.54
N ASN A 144 -12.16 6.63 -2.09
CA ASN A 144 -13.48 7.26 -2.14
C ASN A 144 -14.10 7.30 -3.55
N GLU A 145 -13.38 6.92 -4.60
CA GLU A 145 -13.95 6.77 -5.93
C GLU A 145 -14.85 5.53 -5.97
N PRO A 146 -16.08 5.64 -6.48
CA PRO A 146 -16.91 4.47 -6.69
C PRO A 146 -16.21 3.58 -7.72
N VAL A 147 -15.88 2.34 -7.31
CA VAL A 147 -15.40 1.31 -8.23
C VAL A 147 -16.44 1.19 -9.34
N THR A 148 -16.10 1.66 -10.53
CA THR A 148 -17.01 1.65 -11.66
C THR A 148 -17.08 0.19 -12.13
N PRO A 149 -18.28 -0.42 -12.17
CA PRO A 149 -18.44 -1.84 -12.50
C PRO A 149 -18.09 -2.16 -13.95
#